data_AF-A0A9P7A0Z6-F1
#
_entry.id   AF-A0A9P7A0Z6-F1
#
_cell.length_a   1.000
_cell.length_b   1.000
_cell.length_c   1.000
_cell.angle_alpha   90.00
_cell.angle_beta   90.00
_cell.angle_gamma   90.00
#
_symmetry.space_group_name_H-M   'P 1'
#
loop_
_entity.id
_entity.type
_entity.pdbx_description
1 polymer ?
#
loop_
_entity_poly.entity_id
_entity_poly.type
_entity_poly.pdbx_seq_one_letter_code
_entity_poly.pdbx_strand_id
1 'polypeptide(L)'
;MRGISMPTHQYARLADAYLQPRIPNPVPGDRPKVQIPDILSLAMTARAYTRVVMRLRAQAESDARAFARSHVSPVSSRPATRDGQVVRSSSSRTPSPTSLYSHGKSSVSSTRGAFRSPLVRLHRAPLLRVFVPSPEGEWLSDSSVVECEAELKRAGVLKLLRVGDVVWDVAVGDEGNLGRMVWDGSYLVDLDHKYSRMGELSPYFHSLAFSPSYFHRVIRTGVNTVLNPGGNPIVYLDVSPWGQELAANLQLLQDRATTTTPHGTLHSVVHWLHRSSFTIRPPVSPHHPHAYSHSQNLRIPIPSVAGFFIDPGWYGTVIVEAEGTNEGLADFQARCGPGAFPPRADNVTSKMRSEKERGSRRVYRVLREKSRPGEIWIRAVREKERVM
;
A
#
# COMPACT_ATOMS: atom_id res chain seq x y z
N MET A 1 24.92 -9.83 -12.26
CA MET A 1 23.74 -9.22 -11.59
C MET A 1 24.06 -8.88 -10.13
N ARG A 2 24.97 -7.92 -9.87
CA ARG A 2 25.32 -7.56 -8.47
C ARG A 2 24.17 -6.92 -7.69
N GLY A 3 23.16 -6.37 -8.38
CA GLY A 3 22.05 -5.62 -7.75
C GLY A 3 20.98 -6.47 -7.08
N ILE A 4 21.00 -7.77 -7.37
CA ILE A 4 20.15 -8.76 -6.73
C ILE A 4 20.96 -9.59 -5.73
N SER A 5 22.29 -9.69 -5.89
CA SER A 5 23.16 -10.50 -5.03
C SER A 5 23.82 -9.74 -3.89
N MET A 6 23.96 -8.41 -3.96
CA MET A 6 24.53 -7.62 -2.88
C MET A 6 23.47 -7.32 -1.81
N PRO A 7 23.69 -7.71 -0.54
CA PRO A 7 22.81 -7.34 0.55
C PRO A 7 22.62 -5.83 0.64
N THR A 8 21.40 -5.37 0.90
CA THR A 8 21.05 -3.94 0.90
C THR A 8 21.88 -3.11 1.88
N HIS A 9 22.17 -3.66 3.07
CA HIS A 9 23.01 -3.00 4.07
C HIS A 9 24.45 -2.72 3.59
N GLN A 10 24.95 -3.44 2.57
CA GLN A 10 26.28 -3.17 2.03
C GLN A 10 26.33 -1.88 1.20
N TYR A 11 25.21 -1.44 0.60
CA TYR A 11 25.18 -0.15 -0.11
C TYR A 11 25.47 0.99 0.86
N ALA A 12 24.75 1.05 1.98
CA ALA A 12 24.96 2.07 3.01
C ALA A 12 26.37 2.02 3.60
N ARG A 13 26.86 0.83 3.98
CA ARG A 13 28.23 0.69 4.49
C ARG A 13 29.29 1.21 3.51
N LEU A 14 29.12 0.98 2.21
CA LEU A 14 30.05 1.47 1.19
C LEU A 14 29.89 2.96 0.91
N ALA A 15 28.67 3.50 1.05
CA ALA A 15 28.42 4.94 1.01
C ALA A 15 29.11 5.64 2.19
N ASP A 16 28.94 5.15 3.42
CA ASP A 16 29.60 5.67 4.62
C ASP A 16 31.12 5.67 4.46
N ALA A 17 31.70 4.56 3.98
CA ALA A 17 33.14 4.45 3.75
C ALA A 17 33.64 5.44 2.68
N TYR A 18 32.81 5.79 1.70
CA TYR A 18 33.13 6.78 0.67
C TYR A 18 33.06 8.22 1.21
N LEU A 19 32.13 8.50 2.12
CA LEU A 19 31.91 9.82 2.69
C LEU A 19 32.89 10.18 3.83
N GLN A 20 33.61 9.21 4.39
CA GLN A 20 34.57 9.47 5.46
C GLN A 20 35.70 10.43 5.00
N PRO A 21 35.99 11.50 5.77
CA PRO A 21 37.06 12.43 5.45
C PRO A 21 38.41 11.72 5.44
N ARG A 22 39.18 11.88 4.36
CA ARG A 22 40.52 11.32 4.27
C ARG A 22 41.44 12.06 5.23
N ILE A 23 41.95 11.37 6.25
CA ILE A 23 42.99 11.92 7.13
C ILE A 23 44.23 12.26 6.26
N PRO A 24 44.71 13.52 6.19
CA PRO A 24 45.74 13.92 5.22
C PRO A 24 47.15 13.39 5.47
N ASN A 25 47.43 12.67 6.56
CA ASN A 25 48.79 12.24 6.90
C ASN A 25 48.88 10.73 7.16
N PRO A 26 49.36 9.93 6.19
CA PRO A 26 49.88 8.60 6.47
C PRO A 26 51.39 8.66 6.70
N VAL A 27 51.84 8.07 7.81
CA VAL A 27 53.24 7.66 8.01
C VAL A 27 53.65 6.78 6.81
N PRO A 28 54.79 7.05 6.15
CA PRO A 28 55.22 6.26 5.00
C PRO A 28 55.66 4.88 5.48
N GLY A 29 54.92 3.84 5.09
CA GLY A 29 55.36 2.46 5.28
C GLY A 29 54.26 1.43 5.51
N ASP A 30 53.10 1.83 6.03
CA ASP A 30 52.14 0.84 6.54
C ASP A 30 50.68 1.23 6.26
N ARG A 31 50.18 0.99 5.04
CA ARG A 31 48.73 0.83 4.81
C ARG A 31 48.40 -0.19 3.72
N PRO A 32 47.42 -1.08 3.96
CA PRO A 32 46.72 -1.76 2.88
C PRO A 32 46.05 -0.70 2.00
N LYS A 33 46.11 -0.86 0.67
CA LYS A 33 45.39 -0.01 -0.28
C LYS A 33 43.90 -0.02 0.11
N VAL A 34 43.41 1.05 0.73
CA VAL A 34 41.97 1.24 0.96
C VAL A 34 41.35 1.32 -0.42
N GLN A 35 40.76 0.20 -0.88
CA GLN A 35 40.04 0.16 -2.14
C GLN A 35 38.87 1.12 -2.01
N ILE A 36 38.95 2.27 -2.68
CA ILE A 36 37.82 3.19 -2.79
C ILE A 36 36.67 2.37 -3.36
N PRO A 37 35.52 2.29 -2.67
CA PRO A 37 34.36 1.59 -3.20
C PRO A 37 34.05 2.12 -4.60
N ASP A 38 33.83 1.22 -5.57
CA ASP A 38 33.42 1.62 -6.92
C ASP A 38 31.96 2.11 -6.89
N ILE A 39 31.76 3.36 -6.46
CA ILE A 39 30.48 4.06 -6.35
C ILE A 39 29.74 4.07 -7.69
N LEU A 40 30.46 4.23 -8.80
CA LEU A 40 29.88 4.17 -10.14
C LEU A 40 29.29 2.80 -10.42
N SER A 41 29.97 1.71 -10.03
CA SER A 41 29.41 0.37 -10.15
C SER A 41 28.16 0.15 -9.30
N LEU A 42 28.08 0.75 -8.10
CA LEU A 42 26.90 0.66 -7.24
C LEU A 42 25.70 1.39 -7.85
N ALA A 43 25.91 2.61 -8.34
CA ALA A 43 24.89 3.36 -9.07
C ALA A 43 24.43 2.61 -10.32
N MET A 44 25.35 2.12 -11.17
CA MET A 44 25.01 1.32 -12.34
C MET A 44 24.21 0.06 -11.98
N THR A 45 24.53 -0.54 -10.85
CA THR A 45 23.85 -1.72 -10.33
C THR A 45 22.42 -1.41 -9.88
N ALA A 46 22.20 -0.29 -9.17
CA ALA A 46 20.87 0.19 -8.78
C ALA A 46 20.02 0.52 -10.03
N ARG A 47 20.59 1.21 -11.02
CA ARG A 47 19.93 1.49 -12.31
C ARG A 47 19.51 0.19 -13.01
N ALA A 48 20.39 -0.82 -13.04
CA ALA A 48 20.09 -2.12 -13.64
C ALA A 48 18.95 -2.85 -12.92
N TYR A 49 18.96 -2.86 -11.57
CA TYR A 49 17.88 -3.41 -10.76
C TYR A 49 16.54 -2.74 -11.08
N THR A 50 16.51 -1.41 -11.08
CA THR A 50 15.31 -0.61 -11.37
C THR A 50 14.74 -0.92 -12.76
N ARG A 51 15.58 -1.05 -13.79
CA ARG A 51 15.12 -1.50 -15.12
C ARG A 51 14.51 -2.90 -15.11
N VAL A 52 15.07 -3.84 -14.36
CA VAL A 52 14.53 -5.20 -14.23
C VAL A 52 13.16 -5.18 -13.56
N VAL A 53 13.00 -4.45 -12.46
CA VAL A 53 11.71 -4.32 -11.76
C VAL A 53 10.63 -3.75 -12.69
N MET A 54 10.95 -2.70 -13.46
CA MET A 54 9.99 -2.11 -14.39
C MET A 54 9.59 -3.05 -15.53
N ARG A 55 10.53 -3.84 -16.06
CA ARG A 55 10.22 -4.87 -17.07
C ARG A 55 9.34 -5.98 -16.50
N LEU A 56 9.64 -6.45 -15.29
CA LEU A 56 8.82 -7.46 -14.60
C LEU A 56 7.40 -6.96 -14.36
N ARG A 57 7.21 -5.69 -14.00
CA ARG A 57 5.88 -5.08 -13.89
C ARG A 57 5.15 -5.07 -15.22
N ALA A 58 5.80 -4.61 -16.30
CA ALA A 58 5.19 -4.58 -17.62
C ALA A 58 4.75 -5.98 -18.07
N GLN A 59 5.58 -7.01 -17.80
CA GLN A 59 5.25 -8.40 -18.10
C GLN A 59 4.05 -8.90 -17.26
N ALA A 60 4.06 -8.66 -15.95
CA ALA A 60 2.97 -9.04 -15.06
C ALA A 60 1.62 -8.46 -15.52
N GLU A 61 1.62 -7.19 -15.92
CA GLU A 61 0.42 -6.50 -16.38
C GLU A 61 -0.04 -7.00 -17.76
N SER A 62 0.90 -7.31 -18.65
CA SER A 62 0.59 -7.94 -19.94
C SER A 62 -0.07 -9.31 -19.76
N ASP A 63 0.49 -10.14 -18.88
CA ASP A 63 -0.04 -11.48 -18.58
C ASP A 63 -1.44 -11.38 -17.95
N ALA A 64 -1.64 -10.44 -17.02
CA ALA A 64 -2.96 -10.18 -16.42
C ALA A 64 -4.01 -9.74 -17.44
N ARG A 65 -3.62 -8.89 -18.41
CA ARG A 65 -4.52 -8.48 -19.50
C ARG A 65 -4.85 -9.64 -20.43
N ALA A 66 -3.88 -10.49 -20.76
CA ALA A 66 -4.10 -11.67 -21.59
C ALA A 66 -5.07 -12.65 -20.91
N PHE A 67 -4.86 -12.90 -19.61
CA PHE A 67 -5.73 -13.74 -18.79
C PHE A 67 -7.16 -13.18 -18.69
N ALA A 68 -7.31 -11.88 -18.49
CA ALA A 68 -8.63 -11.23 -18.47
C ALA A 68 -9.37 -11.38 -19.81
N ARG A 69 -8.66 -11.32 -20.94
CA ARG A 69 -9.25 -11.52 -22.27
C ARG A 69 -9.68 -12.97 -22.51
N SER A 70 -8.89 -13.95 -22.09
CA SER A 70 -9.24 -15.37 -22.30
C SER A 70 -10.49 -15.79 -21.53
N HIS A 71 -10.72 -15.21 -20.35
CA HIS A 71 -11.89 -15.49 -19.52
C HIS A 71 -13.20 -14.79 -19.95
N VAL A 72 -13.15 -13.89 -20.94
CA VAL A 72 -14.33 -13.19 -21.48
C VAL A 72 -14.76 -13.78 -22.83
N SER A 73 -14.15 -14.88 -23.28
CA SER A 73 -14.65 -15.59 -24.47
C SER A 73 -16.07 -16.10 -24.19
N PRO A 74 -17.08 -15.74 -25.01
CA PRO A 74 -18.41 -16.29 -24.84
C PRO A 74 -18.31 -17.80 -25.11
N VAL A 75 -18.94 -18.59 -24.26
CA VAL A 75 -19.31 -19.97 -24.61
C VAL A 75 -20.11 -19.86 -25.91
N SER A 76 -19.45 -20.13 -27.04
CA SER A 76 -20.12 -20.31 -28.31
C SER A 76 -20.99 -21.55 -28.16
N SER A 77 -22.26 -21.35 -27.82
CA SER A 77 -23.31 -22.34 -27.94
C SER A 77 -23.33 -22.81 -29.39
N ARG A 78 -22.69 -23.94 -29.67
CA ARG A 78 -22.92 -24.68 -30.91
C ARG A 78 -24.37 -25.16 -30.88
N PRO A 79 -25.15 -24.94 -31.95
CA PRO A 79 -26.52 -25.44 -32.01
C PRO A 79 -26.49 -26.96 -32.11
N ALA A 80 -27.40 -27.59 -31.37
CA ALA A 80 -27.73 -28.99 -31.47
C ALA A 80 -28.27 -29.31 -32.87
N THR A 81 -27.75 -30.37 -33.48
CA THR A 81 -28.51 -31.42 -34.19
C THR A 81 -27.50 -32.45 -34.71
N ARG A 82 -27.53 -33.68 -34.19
CA ARG A 82 -28.09 -34.84 -34.90
C ARG A 82 -27.89 -36.13 -34.10
N ASP A 83 -28.93 -36.94 -34.14
CA ASP A 83 -29.12 -38.25 -33.53
C ASP A 83 -27.99 -39.26 -33.78
N GLY A 84 -27.81 -40.15 -32.81
CA GLY A 84 -26.91 -41.31 -32.95
C GLY A 84 -26.70 -42.04 -31.63
N GLN A 85 -27.70 -42.80 -31.20
CA GLN A 85 -27.65 -43.92 -30.24
C GLN A 85 -26.28 -44.61 -30.12
N VAL A 86 -25.71 -44.71 -28.90
CA VAL A 86 -25.05 -45.93 -28.39
C VAL A 86 -25.22 -46.01 -26.86
N VAL A 87 -25.51 -47.22 -26.41
CA VAL A 87 -25.97 -47.69 -25.10
C VAL A 87 -24.80 -48.22 -24.25
N ARG A 88 -24.98 -48.22 -22.90
CA ARG A 88 -24.22 -48.93 -21.82
C ARG A 88 -22.84 -48.32 -21.46
N SER A 89 -22.37 -48.30 -20.20
CA SER A 89 -22.70 -49.09 -19.01
C SER A 89 -22.38 -48.32 -17.72
N SER A 90 -23.18 -48.57 -16.68
CA SER A 90 -22.87 -48.33 -15.29
C SER A 90 -21.71 -49.23 -14.83
N SER A 91 -20.65 -48.66 -14.26
CA SER A 91 -19.67 -49.41 -13.48
C SER A 91 -19.41 -48.72 -12.14
N SER A 92 -19.99 -49.32 -11.11
CA SER A 92 -19.67 -49.16 -9.71
C SER A 92 -18.29 -49.75 -9.43
N ARG A 93 -17.35 -48.94 -8.92
CA ARG A 93 -16.24 -49.45 -8.11
C ARG A 93 -16.04 -48.57 -6.87
N THR A 94 -16.07 -49.27 -5.75
CA THR A 94 -15.90 -48.87 -4.36
C THR A 94 -14.54 -48.25 -4.07
N PRO A 95 -14.41 -47.42 -3.01
CA PRO A 95 -13.12 -47.03 -2.46
C PRO A 95 -12.63 -48.09 -1.46
N SER A 96 -11.33 -48.37 -1.45
CA SER A 96 -10.70 -49.12 -0.36
C SER A 96 -9.40 -48.45 0.09
N PRO A 97 -9.00 -48.65 1.36
CA PRO A 97 -8.22 -47.68 2.12
C PRO A 97 -6.74 -48.08 2.27
N THR A 98 -5.98 -47.12 2.82
CA THR A 98 -4.70 -47.27 3.52
C THR A 98 -3.43 -47.46 2.69
N SER A 99 -2.59 -46.43 2.69
CA SER A 99 -1.14 -46.57 2.82
C SER A 99 -0.57 -45.25 3.37
N LEU A 100 -0.15 -45.31 4.63
CA LEU A 100 0.71 -44.34 5.31
C LEU A 100 2.13 -44.53 4.77
N TYR A 101 2.77 -43.48 4.28
CA TYR A 101 4.08 -42.99 4.74
C TYR A 101 4.53 -41.78 3.90
N SER A 102 4.95 -40.77 4.65
CA SER A 102 5.58 -39.50 4.32
C SER A 102 6.39 -39.37 3.02
N HIS A 103 6.12 -38.31 2.26
CA HIS A 103 7.05 -37.19 2.09
C HIS A 103 6.26 -35.96 1.63
N GLY A 104 6.23 -34.93 2.47
CA GLY A 104 5.59 -33.65 2.21
C GLY A 104 6.28 -32.90 1.08
N LYS A 105 5.86 -33.15 -0.16
CA LYS A 105 5.95 -32.16 -1.22
C LYS A 105 4.73 -31.29 -1.08
N SER A 106 4.97 -30.03 -0.71
CA SER A 106 4.01 -28.93 -0.83
C SER A 106 3.34 -29.02 -2.20
N SER A 107 2.13 -29.55 -2.23
CA SER A 107 1.20 -29.46 -3.34
C SER A 107 0.82 -27.98 -3.45
N VAL A 108 1.71 -27.21 -4.07
CA VAL A 108 1.35 -25.98 -4.75
C VAL A 108 0.35 -26.43 -5.79
N SER A 109 -0.94 -26.27 -5.49
CA SER A 109 -1.96 -26.17 -6.52
C SER A 109 -1.48 -25.07 -7.46
N SER A 110 -0.83 -25.48 -8.54
CA SER A 110 -0.36 -24.60 -9.58
C SER A 110 -1.61 -24.06 -10.23
N THR A 111 -1.97 -22.83 -9.90
CA THR A 111 -2.63 -21.95 -10.85
C THR A 111 -1.71 -21.84 -12.06
N ARG A 112 -1.79 -22.82 -12.98
CA ARG A 112 -1.06 -22.83 -14.25
C ARG A 112 -1.46 -21.56 -14.98
N GLY A 113 -0.59 -20.54 -14.99
CA GLY A 113 -0.74 -19.33 -15.80
C GLY A 113 -0.62 -17.97 -15.09
N ALA A 114 -0.52 -17.89 -13.77
CA ALA A 114 -0.38 -16.59 -13.09
C ALA A 114 1.10 -16.15 -12.98
N PHE A 115 1.43 -14.94 -13.45
CA PHE A 115 2.76 -14.32 -13.27
C PHE A 115 3.17 -14.32 -11.80
N ARG A 116 4.40 -14.75 -11.51
CA ARG A 116 4.97 -14.73 -10.16
C ARG A 116 6.38 -14.16 -10.18
N SER A 117 6.60 -13.12 -9.40
CA SER A 117 7.93 -12.57 -9.14
C SER A 117 8.08 -12.24 -7.65
N PRO A 118 9.26 -12.48 -7.04
CA PRO A 118 9.54 -12.02 -5.69
C PRO A 118 9.70 -10.49 -5.62
N LEU A 119 10.03 -9.84 -6.76
CA LEU A 119 10.29 -8.41 -6.85
C LEU A 119 9.05 -7.58 -7.20
N VAL A 120 8.10 -8.19 -7.91
CA VAL A 120 6.89 -7.49 -8.39
C VAL A 120 5.66 -8.33 -8.12
N ARG A 121 4.65 -7.68 -7.53
CA ARG A 121 3.30 -8.21 -7.40
C ARG A 121 2.33 -7.22 -8.02
N LEU A 122 1.35 -7.72 -8.76
CA LEU A 122 0.27 -6.89 -9.28
C LEU A 122 -0.49 -6.22 -8.13
N HIS A 123 -0.98 -5.01 -8.39
CA HIS A 123 -1.70 -4.19 -7.40
C HIS A 123 -0.88 -3.86 -6.15
N ARG A 124 0.46 -3.92 -6.23
CA ARG A 124 1.40 -3.41 -5.22
C ARG A 124 2.35 -2.41 -5.85
N ALA A 125 2.83 -1.48 -5.03
CA ALA A 125 3.89 -0.57 -5.43
C ALA A 125 5.17 -1.37 -5.76
N PRO A 126 5.87 -1.07 -6.86
CA PRO A 126 7.24 -1.53 -7.02
C PRO A 126 8.14 -0.80 -6.01
N LEU A 127 9.19 -1.48 -5.54
CA LEU A 127 10.29 -0.86 -4.79
C LEU A 127 11.48 -0.71 -5.74
N LEU A 128 11.71 0.49 -6.23
CA LEU A 128 12.82 0.84 -7.09
C LEU A 128 14.02 1.26 -6.24
N ARG A 129 15.23 1.16 -6.81
CA ARG A 129 16.47 1.51 -6.12
C ARG A 129 17.24 2.58 -6.89
N VAL A 130 17.73 3.56 -6.14
CA VAL A 130 18.75 4.52 -6.55
C VAL A 130 19.88 4.47 -5.54
N PHE A 131 21.05 5.00 -5.90
CA PHE A 131 22.20 5.04 -5.00
C PHE A 131 22.82 6.42 -5.08
N VAL A 132 22.55 7.25 -4.07
CA VAL A 132 22.97 8.65 -4.01
C VAL A 132 23.57 8.93 -2.62
N PRO A 133 24.88 8.73 -2.42
CA PRO A 133 25.53 9.09 -1.17
C PRO A 133 25.39 10.59 -0.88
N SER A 134 24.77 10.96 0.25
CA SER A 134 24.61 12.35 0.67
C SER A 134 25.79 12.79 1.54
N PRO A 135 26.67 13.71 1.08
CA PRO A 135 27.86 14.13 1.82
C PRO A 135 27.55 14.94 3.08
N GLU A 136 26.36 15.53 3.16
CA GLU A 136 25.92 16.34 4.29
C GLU A 136 25.33 15.48 5.43
N GLY A 137 25.11 14.18 5.18
CA GLY A 137 24.50 13.26 6.16
C GLY A 137 23.00 13.46 6.34
N GLU A 138 22.41 14.52 5.78
CA GLU A 138 20.97 14.68 5.66
C GLU A 138 20.46 13.78 4.54
N TRP A 139 19.65 12.78 4.92
CA TRP A 139 19.20 11.69 4.06
C TRP A 139 18.13 12.08 3.03
N LEU A 140 17.60 13.30 3.07
CA LEU A 140 16.57 13.85 2.19
C LEU A 140 16.73 15.37 1.97
N SER A 141 17.95 15.87 1.83
CA SER A 141 18.11 17.25 1.36
C SER A 141 17.50 17.39 -0.05
N ASP A 142 17.00 18.58 -0.40
CA ASP A 142 16.43 18.85 -1.72
C ASP A 142 17.40 18.45 -2.86
N SER A 143 18.70 18.63 -2.63
CA SER A 143 19.76 18.23 -3.57
C SER A 143 19.83 16.70 -3.75
N SER A 144 19.69 15.94 -2.66
CA SER A 144 19.68 14.47 -2.70
C SER A 144 18.46 13.93 -3.44
N VAL A 145 17.28 14.54 -3.24
CA VAL A 145 16.04 14.16 -3.94
C VAL A 145 16.17 14.40 -5.45
N VAL A 146 16.68 15.57 -5.86
CA VAL A 146 16.91 15.91 -7.28
C VAL A 146 17.92 14.93 -7.92
N GLU A 147 18.97 14.55 -7.20
CA GLU A 147 19.94 13.58 -7.73
C GLU A 147 19.36 12.15 -7.81
N CYS A 148 18.46 11.77 -6.90
CA CYS A 148 17.68 10.54 -7.01
C CYS A 148 16.81 10.52 -8.27
N GLU A 149 16.15 11.64 -8.60
CA GLU A 149 15.41 11.80 -9.87
C GLU A 149 16.34 11.70 -11.09
N ALA A 150 17.53 12.31 -11.00
CA ALA A 150 18.55 12.21 -12.03
C ALA A 150 19.00 10.75 -12.25
N GLU A 151 19.16 9.96 -11.19
CA GLU A 151 19.45 8.53 -11.28
C GLU A 151 18.35 7.74 -12.00
N LEU A 152 17.07 8.04 -11.73
CA LEU A 152 15.93 7.43 -12.44
C LEU A 152 15.90 7.83 -13.92
N LYS A 153 16.26 9.08 -14.22
CA LYS A 153 16.41 9.58 -15.60
C LYS A 153 17.57 8.88 -16.32
N ARG A 154 18.74 8.75 -15.69
CA ARG A 154 19.90 8.00 -16.21
C ARG A 154 19.61 6.51 -16.37
N ALA A 155 18.74 5.94 -15.53
CA ALA A 155 18.26 4.57 -15.67
C ALA A 155 17.31 4.39 -16.86
N GLY A 156 16.75 5.48 -17.40
CA GLY A 156 15.81 5.48 -18.52
C GLY A 156 14.38 5.05 -18.14
N VAL A 157 14.02 5.11 -16.85
CA VAL A 157 12.73 4.59 -16.36
C VAL A 157 11.73 5.66 -15.97
N LEU A 158 12.12 6.94 -15.95
CA LEU A 158 11.28 8.05 -15.46
C LEU A 158 9.89 8.07 -16.14
N LYS A 159 9.84 7.87 -17.46
CA LYS A 159 8.59 7.82 -18.25
C LYS A 159 7.72 6.58 -18.00
N LEU A 160 8.26 5.59 -17.29
CA LEU A 160 7.55 4.34 -16.96
C LEU A 160 6.96 4.39 -15.56
N LEU A 161 7.38 5.36 -14.74
CA LEU A 161 6.88 5.53 -13.38
C LEU A 161 5.40 5.89 -13.40
N ARG A 162 4.70 5.45 -12.37
CA ARG A 162 3.31 5.81 -12.10
C ARG A 162 3.21 6.38 -10.70
N VAL A 163 2.21 7.24 -10.51
CA VAL A 163 1.89 7.78 -9.19
C VAL A 163 1.80 6.63 -8.19
N GLY A 164 2.48 6.77 -7.05
CA GLY A 164 2.55 5.75 -5.99
C GLY A 164 3.70 4.75 -6.12
N ASP A 165 4.49 4.76 -7.20
CA ASP A 165 5.70 3.95 -7.27
C ASP A 165 6.69 4.41 -6.18
N VAL A 166 7.31 3.46 -5.47
CA VAL A 166 8.21 3.76 -4.36
C VAL A 166 9.66 3.64 -4.81
N VAL A 167 10.44 4.66 -4.52
CA VAL A 167 11.88 4.72 -4.80
C VAL A 167 12.62 4.72 -3.47
N TRP A 168 13.69 3.95 -3.39
CA TRP A 168 14.53 3.90 -2.21
C TRP A 168 15.97 4.21 -2.57
N ASP A 169 16.51 5.25 -1.95
CA ASP A 169 17.95 5.48 -1.94
C ASP A 169 18.63 4.50 -0.99
N VAL A 170 19.26 3.48 -1.58
CA VAL A 170 19.93 2.42 -0.82
C VAL A 170 21.26 2.90 -0.20
N ALA A 171 21.75 4.09 -0.54
CA ALA A 171 22.91 4.68 0.12
C ALA A 171 22.61 5.07 1.58
N VAL A 172 21.35 5.36 1.92
CA VAL A 172 20.94 5.75 3.28
C VAL A 172 20.85 4.57 4.25
N GLY A 173 20.55 3.37 3.74
CA GLY A 173 20.37 2.16 4.54
C GLY A 173 18.93 1.68 4.64
N ASP A 174 18.72 0.54 5.31
CA ASP A 174 17.45 -0.20 5.36
C ASP A 174 16.74 -0.13 6.73
N GLU A 175 17.07 0.89 7.51
CA GLU A 175 16.38 1.13 8.78
C GLU A 175 15.01 1.78 8.51
N GLY A 176 13.94 1.15 8.99
CA GLY A 176 12.58 1.66 8.82
C GLY A 176 12.24 2.00 7.37
N ASN A 177 11.82 3.25 7.13
CA ASN A 177 11.60 3.78 5.79
C ASN A 177 12.64 4.83 5.35
N LEU A 178 13.81 4.88 5.98
CA LEU A 178 14.84 5.83 5.59
C LEU A 178 15.20 5.68 4.09
N GLY A 179 15.36 6.83 3.43
CA GLY A 179 15.63 6.96 2.01
C GLY A 179 14.47 6.58 1.09
N ARG A 180 13.28 6.24 1.60
CA ARG A 180 12.11 5.91 0.77
C ARG A 180 11.32 7.17 0.43
N MET A 181 11.06 7.33 -0.86
CA MET A 181 10.25 8.40 -1.45
C MET A 181 9.17 7.79 -2.35
N VAL A 182 8.13 8.55 -2.63
CA VAL A 182 7.01 8.13 -3.48
C VAL A 182 6.89 9.07 -4.67
N TRP A 183 6.77 8.50 -5.87
CA TRP A 183 6.56 9.28 -7.09
C TRP A 183 5.13 9.83 -7.14
N ASP A 184 4.96 11.14 -7.24
CA ASP A 184 3.64 11.79 -7.31
C ASP A 184 3.09 11.95 -8.74
N GLY A 185 3.92 11.64 -9.75
CA GLY A 185 3.64 11.86 -11.16
C GLY A 185 4.62 12.82 -11.84
N SER A 186 5.22 13.71 -11.07
CA SER A 186 6.16 14.75 -11.53
C SER A 186 7.47 14.76 -10.74
N TYR A 187 7.41 14.50 -9.43
CA TYR A 187 8.52 14.57 -8.50
C TYR A 187 8.53 13.40 -7.51
N LEU A 188 9.69 13.17 -6.89
CA LEU A 188 9.81 12.34 -5.70
C LEU A 188 9.38 13.12 -4.47
N VAL A 189 8.50 12.51 -3.67
CA VAL A 189 7.94 13.11 -2.47
C VAL A 189 8.29 12.25 -1.26
N ASP A 190 8.71 12.92 -0.19
CA ASP A 190 9.08 12.29 1.07
C ASP A 190 7.86 11.73 1.81
N LEU A 191 8.16 10.87 2.79
CA LEU A 191 7.18 10.33 3.71
C LEU A 191 6.80 11.35 4.78
N ASP A 192 5.55 11.31 5.24
CA ASP A 192 5.07 12.16 6.31
C ASP A 192 5.32 11.49 7.67
N HIS A 193 6.01 12.19 8.56
CA HIS A 193 6.36 11.71 9.91
C HIS A 193 5.38 12.17 11.00
N LYS A 194 4.32 12.91 10.64
CA LYS A 194 3.35 13.48 11.59
C LYS A 194 2.76 12.48 12.58
N TYR A 195 2.42 11.28 12.11
CA TYR A 195 1.73 10.24 12.91
C TYR A 195 2.53 8.94 13.04
N SER A 196 3.79 8.94 12.58
CA SER A 196 4.68 7.78 12.62
C SER A 196 6.13 8.24 12.53
N ARG A 197 6.95 7.87 13.50
CA ARG A 197 8.40 8.18 13.45
C ARG A 197 9.09 7.52 12.25
N MET A 198 8.56 6.38 11.80
CA MET A 198 9.09 5.67 10.64
C MET A 198 8.70 6.32 9.30
N GLY A 199 7.82 7.32 9.28
CA GLY A 199 7.28 7.90 8.04
C GLY A 199 6.16 7.05 7.44
N GLU A 200 5.11 7.71 6.97
CA GLU A 200 3.96 7.11 6.27
C GLU A 200 3.74 7.86 4.95
N LEU A 201 2.76 7.41 4.15
CA LEU A 201 2.42 8.10 2.91
C LEU A 201 2.05 9.58 3.18
N SER A 202 2.47 10.49 2.30
CA SER A 202 2.14 11.91 2.44
C SER A 202 0.65 12.19 2.13
N PRO A 203 0.01 13.21 2.74
CA PRO A 203 -1.38 13.60 2.45
C PRO A 203 -1.67 13.93 0.98
N TYR A 204 -0.65 14.17 0.16
CA TYR A 204 -0.81 14.41 -1.29
C TYR A 204 -1.35 13.20 -2.04
N PHE A 205 -1.21 11.99 -1.48
CA PHE A 205 -1.69 10.76 -2.09
C PHE A 205 -3.07 10.37 -1.56
N HIS A 206 -4.10 10.55 -2.39
CA HIS A 206 -5.44 10.12 -2.05
C HIS A 206 -5.52 8.59 -2.02
N SER A 207 -5.74 8.00 -0.84
CA SER A 207 -5.60 6.56 -0.62
C SER A 207 -6.64 5.71 -1.34
N LEU A 208 -7.81 6.26 -1.69
CA LEU A 208 -8.77 5.58 -2.57
C LEU A 208 -8.20 5.28 -3.97
N ALA A 209 -7.17 6.01 -4.44
CA ALA A 209 -6.57 5.77 -5.75
C ALA A 209 -5.70 4.50 -5.82
N PHE A 210 -5.42 3.89 -4.68
CA PHE A 210 -4.57 2.72 -4.54
C PHE A 210 -5.34 1.63 -3.82
N SER A 211 -5.09 0.35 -4.15
CA SER A 211 -5.59 -0.75 -3.32
C SER A 211 -5.23 -0.50 -1.85
N PRO A 212 -6.09 -0.84 -0.87
CA PRO A 212 -5.76 -0.74 0.57
C PRO A 212 -4.44 -1.42 0.94
N SER A 213 -4.01 -2.35 0.09
CA SER A 213 -2.83 -3.19 0.26
C SER A 213 -1.62 -2.70 -0.55
N TYR A 214 -1.76 -1.67 -1.39
CA TYR A 214 -0.78 -1.27 -2.41
C TYR A 214 0.65 -1.09 -1.87
N PHE A 215 0.80 -0.41 -0.73
CA PHE A 215 2.10 -0.10 -0.11
C PHE A 215 2.61 -1.16 0.89
N HIS A 216 1.86 -2.24 1.12
CA HIS A 216 2.21 -3.25 2.12
C HIS A 216 3.61 -3.85 1.89
N ARG A 217 4.44 -3.86 2.94
CA ARG A 217 5.84 -4.31 2.95
C ARG A 217 6.80 -3.48 2.09
N VAL A 218 6.30 -2.48 1.37
CA VAL A 218 7.11 -1.54 0.58
C VAL A 218 7.38 -0.29 1.42
N ILE A 219 6.31 0.33 1.91
CA ILE A 219 6.34 1.27 3.02
C ILE A 219 6.07 0.45 4.29
N ARG A 220 7.05 0.41 5.18
CA ARG A 220 6.98 -0.31 6.45
C ARG A 220 6.12 0.50 7.42
N THR A 221 5.18 -0.18 8.07
CA THR A 221 4.35 0.45 9.10
C THR A 221 4.97 0.27 10.47
N GLY A 222 5.04 1.36 11.23
CA GLY A 222 5.57 1.34 12.58
C GLY A 222 4.58 0.74 13.58
N VAL A 223 5.05 -0.21 14.39
CA VAL A 223 4.31 -0.69 15.55
C VAL A 223 4.56 0.27 16.71
N ASN A 224 3.50 0.75 17.34
CA ASN A 224 3.56 1.50 18.59
C ASN A 224 2.63 0.80 19.58
N THR A 225 3.19 0.24 20.65
CA THR A 225 2.43 -0.58 21.60
C THR A 225 1.24 0.14 22.24
N VAL A 226 1.26 1.47 22.30
CA VAL A 226 0.20 2.29 22.91
C VAL A 226 -0.79 2.78 21.85
N LEU A 227 -0.31 3.36 20.73
CA LEU A 227 -1.17 4.04 19.75
C LEU A 227 -1.49 3.22 18.49
N ASN A 228 -0.64 2.24 18.16
CA ASN A 228 -0.77 1.42 16.95
C ASN A 228 -0.19 0.00 17.16
N PRO A 229 -0.76 -0.80 18.06
CA PRO A 229 -0.22 -2.13 18.39
C PRO A 229 -0.26 -3.09 17.20
N GLY A 230 -1.23 -2.92 16.29
CA GLY A 230 -1.38 -3.74 15.09
C GLY A 230 -0.46 -3.37 13.92
N GLY A 231 0.34 -2.30 14.01
CA GLY A 231 1.17 -1.83 12.89
C GLY A 231 0.33 -1.46 11.66
N ASN A 232 -0.82 -0.83 11.89
CA ASN A 232 -1.80 -0.47 10.88
C ASN A 232 -1.41 0.81 10.12
N PRO A 233 -1.45 0.79 8.77
CA PRO A 233 -1.00 1.90 7.92
C PRO A 233 -1.95 3.08 8.00
N ILE A 234 -1.39 4.28 7.83
CA ILE A 234 -2.19 5.48 7.66
C ILE A 234 -2.66 5.59 6.21
N VAL A 235 -3.90 6.02 6.05
CA VAL A 235 -4.51 6.36 4.77
C VAL A 235 -5.16 7.74 4.87
N TYR A 236 -5.09 8.46 3.76
CA TYR A 236 -5.68 9.78 3.58
C TYR A 236 -6.85 9.66 2.60
N LEU A 237 -8.07 9.82 3.11
CA LEU A 237 -9.29 9.73 2.29
C LEU A 237 -10.37 10.68 2.84
N ASP A 238 -11.21 11.18 1.94
CA ASP A 238 -12.36 12.00 2.29
C ASP A 238 -13.64 11.15 2.32
N VAL A 239 -14.27 11.01 3.50
CA VAL A 239 -15.53 10.25 3.64
C VAL A 239 -16.79 11.11 3.48
N SER A 240 -16.65 12.43 3.36
CA SER A 240 -17.80 13.33 3.26
C SER A 240 -18.79 13.01 2.13
N PRO A 241 -18.39 12.43 0.96
CA PRO A 241 -19.33 12.00 -0.06
C PRO A 241 -20.33 10.94 0.42
N TRP A 242 -20.00 10.19 1.47
CA TRP A 242 -20.84 9.16 2.09
C TRP A 242 -21.43 9.59 3.43
N GLY A 243 -21.38 10.88 3.76
CA GLY A 243 -21.78 11.40 5.07
C GLY A 243 -23.21 11.02 5.50
N GLN A 244 -24.17 11.03 4.57
CA GLN A 244 -25.57 10.65 4.86
C GLN A 244 -25.71 9.16 5.20
N GLU A 245 -25.04 8.28 4.44
CA GLU A 245 -25.02 6.83 4.70
C GLU A 245 -24.35 6.56 6.05
N LEU A 246 -23.24 7.25 6.33
CA LEU A 246 -22.53 7.17 7.59
C LEU A 246 -23.36 7.67 8.78
N ALA A 247 -24.18 8.71 8.61
CA ALA A 247 -25.06 9.20 9.66
C ALA A 247 -26.19 8.21 9.96
N ALA A 248 -26.79 7.63 8.92
CA ALA A 248 -27.86 6.65 9.06
C ALA A 248 -27.41 5.35 9.73
N ASN A 249 -26.16 4.93 9.52
CA ASN A 249 -25.61 3.68 10.02
C ASN A 249 -24.85 3.81 11.36
N LEU A 250 -24.83 5.00 11.97
CA LEU A 250 -24.05 5.26 13.17
C LEU A 250 -24.60 4.51 14.39
N GLN A 251 -23.73 3.77 15.07
CA GLN A 251 -24.04 3.02 16.29
C GLN A 251 -22.94 3.21 17.34
N LEU A 252 -23.34 3.30 18.62
CA LEU A 252 -22.42 3.21 19.76
C LEU A 252 -22.35 1.75 20.22
N LEU A 253 -21.17 1.16 20.16
CA LEU A 253 -20.94 -0.25 20.45
C LEU A 253 -19.97 -0.41 21.62
N GLN A 254 -20.22 -1.44 22.43
CA GLN A 254 -19.30 -1.93 23.45
C GLN A 254 -18.39 -2.98 22.82
N ASP A 255 -17.08 -2.71 22.77
CA ASP A 255 -16.07 -3.64 22.31
C ASP A 255 -15.30 -4.21 23.51
N ARG A 256 -15.06 -5.51 23.49
CA ARG A 256 -14.40 -6.25 24.57
C ARG A 256 -13.11 -6.85 24.02
N ALA A 257 -11.98 -6.24 24.37
CA ALA A 257 -10.67 -6.68 23.93
C ALA A 257 -9.92 -7.32 25.10
N THR A 258 -9.30 -8.48 24.88
CA THR A 258 -8.44 -9.11 25.86
C THR A 258 -7.03 -8.56 25.71
N THR A 259 -6.51 -7.91 26.76
CA THR A 259 -5.15 -7.37 26.79
C THR A 259 -4.30 -8.13 27.80
N THR A 260 -3.07 -8.49 27.43
CA THR A 260 -2.11 -9.12 28.34
C THR A 260 -1.38 -8.05 29.15
N THR A 261 -1.38 -8.16 30.48
CA THR A 261 -0.57 -7.28 31.34
C THR A 261 0.92 -7.58 31.18
N PRO A 262 1.82 -6.66 31.59
CA PRO A 262 3.26 -6.91 31.60
C PRO A 262 3.69 -8.18 32.36
N HIS A 263 2.86 -8.67 33.29
CA HIS A 263 3.08 -9.90 34.06
C HIS A 263 2.45 -11.15 33.43
N GLY A 264 1.92 -11.06 32.21
CA GLY A 264 1.34 -12.20 31.48
C GLY A 264 -0.13 -12.51 31.78
N THR A 265 -0.80 -11.71 32.62
CA THR A 265 -2.21 -11.93 32.98
C THR A 265 -3.16 -11.33 31.94
N LEU A 266 -4.07 -12.11 31.40
CA LEU A 266 -5.10 -11.65 30.46
C LEU A 266 -6.20 -10.87 31.19
N HIS A 267 -6.41 -9.61 30.83
CA HIS A 267 -7.49 -8.76 31.34
C HIS A 267 -8.46 -8.40 30.20
N SER A 268 -9.76 -8.49 30.46
CA SER A 268 -10.78 -8.01 29.54
C SER A 268 -10.96 -6.51 29.73
N VAL A 269 -10.64 -5.72 28.70
CA VAL A 269 -10.84 -4.29 28.66
C VAL A 269 -12.06 -4.01 27.81
N VAL A 270 -13.01 -3.29 28.40
CA VAL A 270 -14.20 -2.81 27.71
C VAL A 270 -13.91 -1.40 27.21
N HIS A 271 -14.06 -1.16 25.91
CA HIS A 271 -14.03 0.19 25.36
C HIS A 271 -15.28 0.45 24.52
N TRP A 272 -15.77 1.69 24.60
CA TRP A 272 -16.87 2.15 23.75
C TRP A 272 -16.30 2.68 22.43
N LEU A 273 -16.97 2.38 21.33
CA LEU A 273 -16.62 2.88 20.00
C LEU A 273 -17.86 3.30 19.22
N HIS A 274 -17.73 4.36 18.43
CA HIS A 274 -18.70 4.70 17.41
C HIS A 274 -18.34 3.92 16.14
N ARG A 275 -19.30 3.18 15.59
CA ARG A 275 -19.16 2.44 14.33
C ARG A 275 -20.19 2.92 13.34
N SER A 276 -19.76 3.06 12.10
CA SER A 276 -20.66 3.26 10.97
C SER A 276 -20.08 2.60 9.72
N SER A 277 -20.81 2.59 8.62
CA SER A 277 -20.37 2.02 7.36
C SER A 277 -20.95 2.74 6.16
N PHE A 278 -20.24 2.64 5.04
CA PHE A 278 -20.72 3.05 3.72
C PHE A 278 -20.31 2.07 2.64
N THR A 279 -20.95 2.14 1.48
CA THR A 279 -20.72 1.18 0.39
C THR A 279 -20.17 1.86 -0.86
N ILE A 280 -19.05 1.34 -1.37
CA ILE A 280 -18.49 1.70 -2.68
C ILE A 280 -18.90 0.64 -3.68
N ARG A 281 -19.90 0.95 -4.52
CA ARG A 281 -20.47 -0.01 -5.48
C ARG A 281 -19.67 -0.01 -6.78
N PRO A 282 -19.25 -1.18 -7.30
CA PRO A 282 -18.66 -1.26 -8.63
C PRO A 282 -19.59 -0.64 -9.68
N PRO A 283 -19.05 0.01 -10.71
CA PRO A 283 -19.86 0.55 -11.79
C PRO A 283 -20.59 -0.59 -12.52
N VAL A 284 -21.90 -0.42 -12.70
CA VAL A 284 -22.76 -1.42 -13.36
C VAL A 284 -22.43 -1.44 -14.85
N SER A 285 -22.07 -2.60 -15.40
CA SER A 285 -21.92 -2.77 -16.84
C SER A 285 -23.28 -2.52 -17.52
N PRO A 286 -23.38 -1.60 -18.49
CA PRO A 286 -24.63 -1.41 -19.23
C PRO A 286 -25.00 -2.71 -19.95
N HIS A 287 -26.28 -3.10 -19.87
CA HIS A 287 -26.84 -4.34 -20.43
C HIS A 287 -26.81 -4.44 -21.98
N HIS A 288 -26.08 -3.56 -22.67
CA HIS A 288 -26.04 -3.54 -24.14
C HIS A 288 -24.80 -4.24 -24.71
N PRO A 289 -24.97 -5.25 -25.58
CA PRO A 289 -23.88 -6.07 -26.10
C PRO A 289 -22.91 -5.36 -27.06
N HIS A 290 -23.09 -4.06 -27.32
CA HIS A 290 -22.22 -3.25 -28.17
C HIS A 290 -21.39 -2.20 -27.39
N ALA A 291 -21.54 -2.09 -26.07
CA ALA A 291 -20.79 -1.15 -25.23
C ALA A 291 -19.45 -1.72 -24.68
N TYR A 292 -19.06 -2.94 -25.08
CA TYR A 292 -17.90 -3.64 -24.51
C TYR A 292 -16.53 -3.12 -24.93
N SER A 293 -16.46 -2.21 -25.91
CA SER A 293 -15.20 -1.55 -26.27
C SER A 293 -14.78 -0.50 -25.22
N HIS A 294 -15.71 0.05 -24.45
CA HIS A 294 -15.46 1.14 -23.48
C HIS A 294 -15.60 0.70 -22.01
N SER A 295 -15.95 -0.56 -21.74
CA SER A 295 -16.16 -1.09 -20.39
C SER A 295 -14.88 -1.16 -19.54
N GLN A 296 -13.69 -1.02 -20.14
CA GLN A 296 -12.42 -0.92 -19.40
C GLN A 296 -12.23 0.42 -18.67
N ASN A 297 -13.08 1.42 -18.96
CA ASN A 297 -13.05 2.76 -18.35
C ASN A 297 -14.15 2.99 -17.31
N LEU A 298 -14.90 1.95 -16.93
CA LEU A 298 -15.85 2.03 -15.84
C LEU A 298 -15.08 1.97 -14.51
N ARG A 299 -14.46 3.09 -14.12
CA ARG A 299 -13.91 3.30 -12.79
C ARG A 299 -14.65 4.45 -12.13
N ILE A 300 -14.85 4.35 -10.83
CA ILE A 300 -15.55 5.38 -10.06
C ILE A 300 -14.57 6.54 -9.86
N PRO A 301 -14.86 7.77 -10.31
CA PRO A 301 -14.00 8.90 -10.02
C PRO A 301 -13.93 9.13 -8.50
N ILE A 302 -12.78 9.55 -7.98
CA ILE A 302 -12.69 9.97 -6.59
C ILE A 302 -13.43 11.31 -6.47
N PRO A 303 -14.45 11.44 -5.60
CA PRO A 303 -15.17 12.70 -5.45
C PRO A 303 -14.21 13.84 -5.10
N SER A 304 -14.39 15.00 -5.73
CA SER A 304 -13.55 16.20 -5.53
C SER A 304 -12.06 16.07 -5.86
N VAL A 305 -11.61 14.99 -6.51
CA VAL A 305 -10.22 14.80 -6.94
C VAL A 305 -10.17 14.52 -8.44
N ALA A 306 -9.85 15.54 -9.24
CA ALA A 306 -9.85 15.46 -10.69
C ALA A 306 -8.79 14.47 -11.22
N GLY A 307 -9.17 13.64 -12.20
CA GLY A 307 -8.26 12.72 -12.88
C GLY A 307 -7.91 11.44 -12.12
N PHE A 308 -8.37 11.28 -10.87
CA PHE A 308 -8.15 10.07 -10.08
C PHE A 308 -9.44 9.25 -9.93
N PHE A 309 -9.27 7.93 -9.83
CA PHE A 309 -10.35 6.97 -9.72
C PHE A 309 -10.13 6.06 -8.53
N ILE A 310 -11.22 5.61 -7.91
CA ILE A 310 -11.21 4.66 -6.81
C ILE A 310 -10.68 3.31 -7.34
N ASP A 311 -9.66 2.77 -6.69
CA ASP A 311 -9.12 1.46 -6.98
C ASP A 311 -10.16 0.37 -6.64
N PRO A 312 -10.36 -0.65 -7.50
CA PRO A 312 -11.32 -1.72 -7.25
C PRO A 312 -11.13 -2.48 -5.92
N GLY A 313 -9.93 -2.42 -5.32
CA GLY A 313 -9.68 -2.98 -3.99
C GLY A 313 -10.47 -2.31 -2.86
N TRP A 314 -11.09 -1.17 -3.10
CA TRP A 314 -12.00 -0.49 -2.17
C TRP A 314 -13.47 -0.80 -2.41
N TYR A 315 -13.83 -1.49 -3.50
CA TYR A 315 -15.22 -1.83 -3.77
C TYR A 315 -15.77 -2.79 -2.70
N GLY A 316 -17.00 -2.54 -2.26
CA GLY A 316 -17.62 -3.23 -1.13
C GLY A 316 -17.95 -2.27 0.00
N THR A 317 -17.94 -2.78 1.22
CA THR A 317 -18.30 -2.02 2.43
C THR A 317 -17.05 -1.47 3.10
N VAL A 318 -17.05 -0.19 3.44
CA VAL A 318 -16.04 0.43 4.29
C VAL A 318 -16.66 0.69 5.65
N ILE A 319 -16.07 0.10 6.70
CA ILE A 319 -16.50 0.26 8.08
C ILE A 319 -15.58 1.26 8.75
N VAL A 320 -16.17 2.28 9.37
CA VAL A 320 -15.45 3.38 10.03
C VAL A 320 -15.66 3.29 11.53
N GLU A 321 -14.55 3.18 12.28
CA GLU A 321 -14.54 3.23 13.75
C GLU A 321 -14.00 4.58 14.23
N ALA A 322 -14.64 5.13 15.26
CA ALA A 322 -14.17 6.28 16.02
C ALA A 322 -14.26 5.99 17.52
N GLU A 323 -13.50 6.74 18.31
CA GLU A 323 -13.50 6.64 19.78
C GLU A 323 -14.91 6.90 20.34
N GLY A 324 -15.41 6.06 21.26
CA GLY A 324 -16.77 6.14 21.79
C GLY A 324 -17.06 7.30 22.75
N THR A 325 -16.18 8.32 22.78
CA THR A 325 -16.37 9.54 23.57
C THR A 325 -17.22 10.56 22.81
N ASN A 326 -17.68 11.61 23.50
CA ASN A 326 -18.42 12.70 22.87
C ASN A 326 -17.54 13.49 21.88
N GLU A 327 -16.25 13.61 22.18
CA GLU A 327 -15.25 14.22 21.30
C GLU A 327 -14.99 13.34 20.07
N GLY A 328 -14.93 12.01 20.24
CA GLY A 328 -14.82 11.08 19.12
C GLY A 328 -16.04 11.12 18.20
N LEU A 329 -17.25 11.25 18.77
CA LEU A 329 -18.46 11.48 17.99
C LEU A 329 -18.42 12.81 17.23
N ALA A 330 -17.98 13.89 17.90
CA ALA A 330 -17.85 15.21 17.27
C ALA A 330 -16.89 15.19 16.07
N ASP A 331 -15.72 14.56 16.26
CA ASP A 331 -14.73 14.38 15.20
C ASP A 331 -15.30 13.56 14.03
N PHE A 332 -15.98 12.45 14.33
CA PHE A 332 -16.62 11.62 13.30
C PHE A 332 -17.67 12.39 12.49
N GLN A 333 -18.54 13.15 13.15
CA GLN A 333 -19.55 13.99 12.47
C GLN A 333 -18.89 15.06 11.59
N ALA A 334 -17.82 15.69 12.07
CA ALA A 334 -17.09 16.71 11.30
C ALA A 334 -16.43 16.13 10.03
N ARG A 335 -16.06 14.85 10.02
CA ARG A 335 -15.49 14.14 8.86
C ARG A 335 -16.53 13.77 7.80
N CYS A 336 -17.78 13.58 8.22
CA CYS A 336 -18.89 13.24 7.33
C CYS A 336 -19.36 14.42 6.46
N GLY A 337 -18.80 15.61 6.67
CA GLY A 337 -19.11 16.79 5.87
C GLY A 337 -20.40 17.51 6.27
N PRO A 338 -20.67 18.67 5.65
CA PRO A 338 -21.84 19.48 5.97
C PRO A 338 -23.15 18.76 5.61
N GLY A 339 -24.17 18.92 6.45
CA GLY A 339 -25.51 18.40 6.21
C GLY A 339 -25.72 16.91 6.53
N ALA A 340 -24.65 16.15 6.81
CA ALA A 340 -24.75 14.75 7.23
C ALA A 340 -25.39 14.58 8.61
N PHE A 341 -25.12 15.51 9.52
CA PHE A 341 -25.67 15.55 10.88
C PHE A 341 -26.32 16.90 11.15
N PRO A 342 -27.30 16.97 12.07
CA PRO A 342 -27.87 18.24 12.50
C PRO A 342 -26.79 19.21 12.99
N PRO A 343 -26.89 20.51 12.66
CA PRO A 343 -25.93 21.50 13.13
C PRO A 343 -25.90 21.56 14.65
N ARG A 344 -24.70 21.50 15.23
CA ARG A 344 -24.50 21.71 16.66
C ARG A 344 -24.49 23.23 16.94
N ALA A 345 -24.86 23.61 18.16
CA ALA A 345 -24.69 24.99 18.61
C ALA A 345 -23.18 25.31 18.61
N ASP A 346 -22.72 26.06 17.60
CA ASP A 346 -21.32 26.42 17.44
C ASP A 346 -20.94 27.53 18.42
N ASN A 347 -19.98 27.27 19.30
CA ASN A 347 -19.32 28.31 20.07
C ASN A 347 -18.32 29.04 19.15
N VAL A 348 -18.18 30.36 19.30
CA VAL A 348 -17.33 31.25 18.46
C VAL A 348 -15.88 30.75 18.31
N THR A 349 -15.36 30.04 19.31
CA THR A 349 -14.03 29.39 19.32
C THR A 349 -13.88 28.18 18.36
N SER A 350 -14.98 27.58 17.91
CA SER A 350 -15.01 26.43 16.98
C SER A 350 -14.60 26.81 15.54
N LYS A 351 -14.94 28.03 15.11
CA LYS A 351 -14.71 28.49 13.73
C LYS A 351 -13.23 28.69 13.38
N MET A 352 -12.42 29.20 14.30
CA MET A 352 -10.96 29.41 14.08
C MET A 352 -10.14 28.11 14.10
N ARG A 353 -10.56 27.07 14.83
CA ARG A 353 -9.89 25.75 14.81
C ARG A 353 -10.14 24.96 13.52
N SER A 354 -11.25 25.25 12.83
CA SER A 354 -11.74 24.45 11.71
C SER A 354 -10.83 24.45 10.47
N GLU A 355 -10.01 25.48 10.22
CA GLU A 355 -9.14 25.49 9.02
C GLU A 355 -7.89 24.63 9.20
N LYS A 356 -7.24 24.68 10.37
CA LYS A 356 -6.05 23.86 10.67
C LYS A 356 -6.38 22.38 10.81
N GLU A 357 -7.60 22.05 11.24
CA GLU A 357 -8.09 20.67 11.41
C GLU A 357 -8.67 20.04 10.13
N ARG A 358 -8.84 20.79 9.03
CA ARG A 358 -9.37 20.20 7.77
C ARG A 358 -8.49 19.07 7.26
N GLY A 359 -7.17 19.17 7.41
CA GLY A 359 -6.23 18.13 7.02
C GLY A 359 -6.33 16.86 7.88
N SER A 360 -6.59 16.99 9.19
CA SER A 360 -6.66 15.84 10.10
C SER A 360 -7.94 15.02 9.93
N ARG A 361 -9.02 15.64 9.42
CA ARG A 361 -10.30 14.97 9.12
C ARG A 361 -10.20 13.88 8.04
N ARG A 362 -9.14 13.89 7.23
CA ARG A 362 -8.91 12.88 6.19
C ARG A 362 -8.03 11.73 6.62
N VAL A 363 -7.56 11.73 7.87
CA VAL A 363 -6.56 10.76 8.34
C VAL A 363 -7.23 9.58 9.03
N TYR A 364 -6.96 8.38 8.54
CA TYR A 364 -7.46 7.12 9.08
C TYR A 364 -6.35 6.07 9.15
N ARG A 365 -6.55 5.03 9.95
CA ARG A 365 -5.75 3.79 9.91
C ARG A 365 -6.57 2.66 9.34
N VAL A 366 -6.00 1.87 8.43
CA VAL A 366 -6.63 0.61 7.97
C VAL A 366 -6.41 -0.46 9.03
N LEU A 367 -7.48 -1.01 9.58
CA LEU A 367 -7.43 -2.10 10.56
C LEU A 367 -7.27 -3.43 9.83
N ARG A 368 -6.02 -3.85 9.61
CA ARG A 368 -5.70 -5.01 8.77
C ARG A 368 -6.25 -6.31 9.36
N GLU A 369 -6.27 -6.41 10.68
CA GLU A 369 -6.76 -7.56 11.44
C GLU A 369 -8.27 -7.76 11.32
N LYS A 370 -9.04 -6.69 11.07
CA LYS A 370 -10.50 -6.75 10.86
C LYS A 370 -10.88 -6.80 9.37
N SER A 371 -10.02 -6.26 8.50
CA SER A 371 -10.30 -6.11 7.06
C SER A 371 -10.22 -7.42 6.28
N ARG A 372 -11.10 -7.56 5.29
CA ARG A 372 -11.17 -8.70 4.35
C ARG A 372 -11.58 -8.21 2.96
N PRO A 373 -11.37 -8.99 1.88
CA PRO A 373 -11.83 -8.58 0.55
C PRO A 373 -13.33 -8.24 0.55
N GLY A 374 -13.69 -7.07 0.02
CA GLY A 374 -15.07 -6.56 0.01
C GLY A 374 -15.53 -5.89 1.32
N GLU A 375 -14.72 -5.91 2.38
CA GLU A 375 -15.02 -5.25 3.65
C GLU A 375 -13.75 -4.67 4.28
N ILE A 376 -13.56 -3.36 4.16
CA ILE A 376 -12.37 -2.66 4.65
C ILE A 376 -12.70 -1.90 5.92
N TRP A 377 -11.93 -2.17 6.98
CA TRP A 377 -12.09 -1.50 8.26
C TRP A 377 -11.08 -0.37 8.38
N ILE A 378 -11.56 0.82 8.73
CA ILE A 378 -10.74 1.99 9.00
C ILE A 378 -11.10 2.61 10.35
N ARG A 379 -10.11 3.19 11.04
CA ARG A 379 -10.31 3.93 12.28
C ARG A 379 -9.86 5.38 12.10
N ALA A 380 -10.68 6.33 12.53
CA ALA A 380 -10.30 7.73 12.55
C ALA A 380 -9.02 7.94 13.39
N VAL A 381 -8.07 8.72 12.88
CA VAL A 381 -6.86 9.12 13.60
C VAL A 381 -7.03 10.57 14.05
N ARG A 382 -6.83 10.80 15.34
CA ARG A 382 -7.00 12.14 15.94
C ARG A 382 -5.68 12.88 16.03
N GLU A 383 -5.75 14.20 16.15
CA GLU A 383 -4.58 15.07 16.30
C GLU A 383 -3.74 14.72 17.54
N LYS A 384 -4.38 14.22 18.61
CA LYS A 384 -3.70 13.73 19.83
C LYS A 384 -2.78 12.52 19.60
N GLU A 385 -2.90 11.87 18.45
CA GLU A 385 -2.07 10.71 18.09
C GLU A 385 -0.85 11.08 17.26
N ARG A 386 -0.63 12.37 17.02
CA ARG A 386 0.60 12.87 16.41
C ARG A 386 1.80 12.54 17.28
N VAL A 387 2.91 12.25 16.63
CA VAL A 387 4.17 11.90 17.31
C VAL A 387 5.12 13.10 17.43
N MET A 388 4.81 14.20 16.74
CA MET A 388 5.49 15.49 16.80
C MET A 388 4.50 16.66 16.85
#